data_AF-A0A9D7BT80-F1
#
_entry.id   AF-A0A9D7BT80-F1
#
_cell.length_a   1.000
_cell.length_b   1.000
_cell.length_c   1.000
_cell.angle_alpha   90.00
_cell.angle_beta   90.00
_cell.angle_gamma   90.00
#
_symmetry.space_group_name_H-M   'P 1'
#
loop_
_entity.id
_entity.type
_entity.pdbx_description
1 polymer ?
#
loop_
_entity_poly.entity_id
_entity_poly.type
_entity_poly.pdbx_seq_one_letter_code
_entity_poly.pdbx_strand_id
1 'polypeptide(L)'
;MRRIIALLLLGLWGWCGPAPAAAPGMRILLFGDPQVKSEQDLDYFRRDIVEPLRGRHRAQLGISLGDIVDDVPALLPAVRRETERLGVPWLHVPGNHDVDPDAQDDAGSLRSFRRGIGPDTMVRETALANVVVLDDVIALPGRKPAYIGGFRDDQFAQLEARLPALRKDRLLVVALHIPLFEEPVKDSFRDGDRERLFALLRDFPHVLVVSAHSHAQRHVFHGAASGWQGPAPLHEYNVGTASGAYWSGVNDAAGIPDATMADGTPNGYAVLDVMAGGTYALAWHNARDAADTSIGLHAPRVLRRGAYPGWGVFANVYMGMDDTRVEYRIDDGGWLPMQKVLQPDPALLAENMRDDAAEALRGFDRSPEAEVSQHLWRGALPTTLDAGEHRIEVRAFDRWRGEVRAGTRYRLQDRKP
;
A
#
# COMPACT_ATOMS: atom_id res chain seq x y z
N MET A 1 56.21 12.02 42.54
CA MET A 1 56.10 10.55 42.35
C MET A 1 54.76 10.12 42.92
N ARG A 2 53.80 9.43 42.28
CA ARG A 2 53.58 8.85 40.94
C ARG A 2 52.03 8.80 40.77
N ARG A 3 51.51 9.44 39.72
CA ARG A 3 50.70 8.89 38.61
C ARG A 3 49.42 8.13 38.97
N ILE A 4 48.28 8.80 38.75
CA ILE A 4 46.96 8.22 38.48
C ILE A 4 46.93 7.83 37.00
N ILE A 5 46.61 6.57 36.69
CA ILE A 5 46.42 6.06 35.33
C ILE A 5 44.93 6.19 35.00
N ALA A 6 44.60 6.99 34.00
CA ALA A 6 43.32 6.98 33.31
C ALA A 6 43.42 5.99 32.13
N LEU A 7 42.57 4.96 32.11
CA LEU A 7 42.39 4.09 30.94
C LEU A 7 41.37 4.73 30.00
N LEU A 8 41.81 5.10 28.80
CA LEU A 8 40.98 5.43 27.65
C LEU A 8 40.51 4.13 26.99
N LEU A 9 39.20 3.86 27.02
CA LEU A 9 38.55 2.84 26.18
C LEU A 9 38.11 3.50 24.87
N LEU A 10 38.93 3.35 23.84
CA LEU A 10 38.57 3.59 22.44
C LEU A 10 37.74 2.40 21.93
N GLY A 11 36.42 2.55 21.90
CA GLY A 11 35.52 1.63 21.21
C GLY A 11 35.55 1.90 19.71
N LEU A 12 36.09 0.94 18.94
CA LEU A 12 36.09 0.92 17.48
C LEU A 12 34.65 0.95 16.95
N TRP A 13 34.29 2.00 16.22
CA TRP A 13 33.08 2.03 15.41
C TRP A 13 33.32 1.18 14.17
N GLY A 14 32.77 -0.03 14.17
CA GLY A 14 32.76 -0.92 13.02
C GLY A 14 31.87 -0.33 11.92
N TRP A 15 32.51 0.14 10.86
CA TRP A 15 31.89 0.54 9.61
C TRP A 15 31.34 -0.73 8.94
N CYS A 16 30.04 -1.01 9.08
CA CYS A 16 29.39 -2.07 8.32
C CYS A 16 29.15 -1.56 6.90
N GLY A 17 29.96 -2.01 5.94
CA GLY A 17 29.68 -1.81 4.52
C GLY A 17 28.37 -2.50 4.10
N PRO A 18 27.86 -2.24 2.89
CA PRO A 18 26.63 -2.86 2.41
C PRO A 18 26.77 -4.39 2.41
N ALA A 19 25.80 -5.06 2.99
CA ALA A 19 25.75 -6.52 3.03
C ALA A 19 25.72 -7.10 1.60
N PRO A 20 26.39 -8.24 1.35
CA PRO A 20 26.36 -8.91 0.05
C PRO A 20 24.95 -9.38 -0.32
N ALA A 21 24.66 -9.44 -1.62
CA ALA A 21 23.37 -9.82 -2.20
C ALA A 21 22.79 -11.09 -1.57
N ALA A 22 21.54 -11.00 -1.10
CA ALA A 22 20.84 -12.09 -0.42
C ALA A 22 20.67 -13.34 -1.33
N ALA A 23 20.81 -14.51 -0.72
CA ALA A 23 20.48 -15.83 -1.28
C ALA A 23 18.99 -15.92 -1.69
N PRO A 24 18.56 -16.91 -2.52
CA PRO A 24 17.34 -16.81 -3.32
C PRO A 24 16.08 -16.63 -2.46
N GLY A 25 15.42 -15.49 -2.64
CA GLY A 25 14.12 -15.17 -2.05
C GLY A 25 12.95 -15.66 -2.91
N MET A 26 11.77 -15.72 -2.31
CA MET A 26 10.50 -15.93 -2.99
C MET A 26 9.83 -14.57 -3.19
N ARG A 27 9.40 -14.26 -4.41
CA ARG A 27 8.66 -13.05 -4.74
C ARG A 27 7.17 -13.35 -4.91
N ILE A 28 6.33 -12.55 -4.26
CA ILE A 28 4.88 -12.60 -4.32
C ILE A 28 4.37 -11.26 -4.89
N LEU A 29 3.50 -11.30 -5.91
CA LEU A 29 2.74 -10.13 -6.35
C LEU A 29 1.51 -9.95 -5.47
N LEU A 30 1.22 -8.72 -5.05
CA LEU A 30 0.04 -8.38 -4.28
C LEU A 30 -0.77 -7.35 -5.05
N PHE A 31 -2.00 -7.70 -5.42
CA PHE A 31 -2.97 -6.80 -6.05
C PHE A 31 -4.10 -6.53 -5.06
N GLY A 32 -4.22 -5.30 -4.55
CA GLY A 32 -5.45 -4.83 -3.90
C GLY A 32 -6.50 -4.51 -4.97
N ASP A 33 -7.77 -4.77 -4.67
CA ASP A 33 -8.97 -4.25 -5.33
C ASP A 33 -8.81 -3.99 -6.85
N PRO A 34 -8.81 -5.05 -7.70
CA PRO A 34 -8.96 -4.87 -9.14
C PRO A 34 -10.26 -4.18 -9.56
N GLN A 35 -11.34 -4.30 -8.75
CA GLN A 35 -12.61 -3.58 -8.86
C GLN A 35 -13.15 -3.49 -10.29
N VAL A 36 -13.24 -4.65 -10.96
CA VAL A 36 -13.74 -4.71 -12.34
C VAL A 36 -15.26 -4.73 -12.35
N LYS A 37 -15.89 -3.66 -12.87
CA LYS A 37 -17.35 -3.52 -12.96
C LYS A 37 -17.93 -3.66 -14.38
N SER A 38 -17.05 -3.68 -15.38
CA SER A 38 -17.44 -3.69 -16.80
C SER A 38 -16.38 -4.36 -17.69
N GLU A 39 -16.70 -4.61 -18.96
CA GLU A 39 -15.69 -5.03 -19.95
C GLU A 39 -14.61 -3.97 -20.18
N GLN A 40 -14.96 -2.69 -20.01
CA GLN A 40 -14.00 -1.58 -20.13
C GLN A 40 -13.00 -1.58 -18.96
N ASP A 41 -13.46 -1.86 -17.74
CA ASP A 41 -12.61 -1.98 -16.56
C ASP A 41 -11.71 -3.21 -16.65
N LEU A 42 -12.24 -4.33 -17.16
CA LEU A 42 -11.44 -5.51 -17.44
C LEU A 42 -10.32 -5.19 -18.44
N ASP A 43 -10.61 -4.37 -19.44
CA ASP A 43 -9.65 -3.90 -20.42
C ASP A 43 -8.61 -2.93 -19.82
N TYR A 44 -9.00 -2.05 -18.89
CA TYR A 44 -8.07 -1.24 -18.10
C TYR A 44 -7.15 -2.12 -17.26
N PHE A 45 -7.69 -3.03 -16.45
CA PHE A 45 -6.91 -3.97 -15.64
C PHE A 45 -5.91 -4.77 -16.50
N ARG A 46 -6.36 -5.26 -17.66
CA ARG A 46 -5.49 -5.95 -18.62
C ARG A 46 -4.34 -5.07 -19.11
N ARG A 47 -4.61 -3.86 -19.61
CA ARG A 47 -3.61 -2.99 -20.26
C ARG A 47 -2.70 -2.28 -19.26
N ASP A 48 -3.21 -1.94 -18.10
CA ASP A 48 -2.56 -1.10 -17.10
C ASP A 48 -1.74 -1.92 -16.09
N ILE A 49 -2.24 -3.09 -15.71
CA ILE A 49 -1.62 -3.95 -14.67
C ILE A 49 -1.03 -5.23 -15.27
N VAL A 50 -1.84 -6.04 -15.96
CA VAL A 50 -1.42 -7.40 -16.35
C VAL A 50 -0.39 -7.39 -17.49
N GLU A 51 -0.64 -6.69 -18.59
CA GLU A 51 0.22 -6.69 -19.77
C GLU A 51 1.62 -6.10 -19.56
N PRO A 52 1.79 -5.03 -18.76
CA PRO A 52 3.11 -4.54 -18.38
C PRO A 52 3.92 -5.60 -17.61
N LEU A 53 3.26 -6.38 -16.76
CA LEU A 53 3.89 -7.41 -15.93
C LEU A 53 4.19 -8.72 -16.66
N ARG A 54 3.38 -9.08 -17.66
CA ARG A 54 3.47 -10.38 -18.34
C ARG A 54 4.86 -10.64 -18.92
N GLY A 55 5.53 -11.69 -18.41
CA GLY A 55 6.89 -12.07 -18.82
C GLY A 55 8.00 -11.11 -18.35
N ARG A 56 7.67 -10.10 -17.53
CA ARG A 56 8.61 -9.10 -17.00
C ARG A 56 8.77 -9.15 -15.47
N HIS A 57 7.92 -9.88 -14.76
CA HIS A 57 8.10 -10.12 -13.32
C HIS A 57 8.91 -11.39 -13.03
N ARG A 58 9.41 -11.49 -11.78
CA ARG A 58 10.09 -12.69 -11.24
C ARG A 58 9.31 -13.41 -10.16
N ALA A 59 8.05 -13.02 -9.93
CA ALA A 59 7.21 -13.64 -8.92
C ALA A 59 7.04 -15.15 -9.11
N GLN A 60 6.84 -15.88 -8.01
CA GLN A 60 6.49 -17.31 -8.01
C GLN A 60 5.09 -17.58 -7.45
N LEU A 61 4.43 -16.55 -6.93
CA LEU A 61 3.05 -16.55 -6.44
C LEU A 61 2.46 -15.16 -6.65
N GLY A 62 1.14 -15.06 -6.79
CA GLY A 62 0.42 -13.81 -6.63
C GLY A 62 -0.78 -13.95 -5.72
N ILE A 63 -1.24 -12.83 -5.18
CA ILE A 63 -2.41 -12.73 -4.30
C ILE A 63 -3.24 -11.52 -4.74
N SER A 64 -4.54 -11.72 -4.98
CA SER A 64 -5.52 -10.63 -5.01
C SER A 64 -6.17 -10.50 -3.64
N LEU A 65 -6.19 -9.29 -3.08
CA LEU A 65 -6.62 -8.99 -1.72
C LEU A 65 -8.06 -8.47 -1.69
N GLY A 66 -9.00 -9.22 -2.26
CA GLY A 66 -10.42 -8.85 -2.31
C GLY A 66 -10.79 -7.84 -3.38
N ASP A 67 -12.09 -7.57 -3.45
CA ASP A 67 -12.76 -6.70 -4.41
C ASP A 67 -12.23 -6.91 -5.83
N ILE A 68 -12.25 -8.17 -6.26
CA ILE A 68 -11.81 -8.59 -7.59
C ILE A 68 -12.75 -8.00 -8.65
N VAL A 69 -14.04 -7.94 -8.31
CA VAL A 69 -15.08 -7.24 -9.06
C VAL A 69 -15.76 -6.22 -8.18
N ASP A 70 -16.52 -5.31 -8.79
CA ASP A 70 -17.34 -4.30 -8.12
C ASP A 70 -18.82 -4.71 -8.24
N ASP A 71 -19.34 -5.50 -7.29
CA ASP A 71 -20.74 -5.98 -7.24
C ASP A 71 -21.22 -6.75 -8.50
N VAL A 72 -20.29 -7.22 -9.34
CA VAL A 72 -20.60 -8.06 -10.53
C VAL A 72 -19.88 -9.42 -10.48
N PRO A 73 -20.25 -10.35 -9.57
CA PRO A 73 -19.61 -11.67 -9.45
C PRO A 73 -19.57 -12.51 -10.74
N ALA A 74 -20.41 -12.19 -11.72
CA ALA A 74 -20.38 -12.79 -13.06
C ALA A 74 -19.06 -12.53 -13.81
N LEU A 75 -18.33 -11.46 -13.49
CA LEU A 75 -17.05 -11.11 -14.09
C LEU A 75 -15.83 -11.79 -13.44
N LEU A 76 -15.99 -12.40 -12.26
CA LEU A 76 -14.90 -13.09 -11.54
C LEU A 76 -14.09 -14.06 -12.44
N PRO A 77 -14.72 -14.92 -13.27
CA PRO A 77 -13.95 -15.81 -14.15
C PRO A 77 -13.15 -15.05 -15.22
N ALA A 78 -13.61 -13.87 -15.65
CA ALA A 78 -12.91 -13.06 -16.63
C ALA A 78 -11.66 -12.39 -16.02
N VAL A 79 -11.81 -11.79 -14.84
CA VAL A 79 -10.66 -11.22 -14.10
C VAL A 79 -9.63 -12.29 -13.77
N ARG A 80 -10.08 -13.47 -13.28
CA ARG A 80 -9.21 -14.64 -13.04
C ARG A 80 -8.41 -15.04 -14.29
N ARG A 81 -9.07 -15.13 -15.46
CA ARG A 81 -8.39 -15.48 -16.72
C ARG A 81 -7.35 -14.45 -17.11
N GLU A 82 -7.59 -13.16 -16.91
CA GLU A 82 -6.58 -12.13 -17.17
C GLU A 82 -5.40 -12.26 -16.23
N THR A 83 -5.64 -12.43 -14.93
CA THR A 83 -4.59 -12.63 -13.92
C THR A 83 -3.75 -13.88 -14.19
N GLU A 84 -4.36 -15.00 -14.63
CA GLU A 84 -3.65 -16.23 -14.98
C GLU A 84 -2.63 -16.06 -16.12
N ARG A 85 -2.77 -15.01 -16.95
CA ARG A 85 -1.80 -14.71 -18.02
C ARG A 85 -0.42 -14.31 -17.47
N LEU A 86 -0.31 -13.98 -16.19
CA LEU A 86 0.96 -13.76 -15.49
C LEU A 86 1.76 -15.07 -15.31
N GLY A 87 1.15 -16.24 -15.51
CA GLY A 87 1.87 -17.50 -15.61
C GLY A 87 2.45 -18.03 -14.29
N VAL A 88 1.89 -17.59 -13.15
CA VAL A 88 2.24 -18.06 -11.81
C VAL A 88 0.99 -18.52 -11.06
N PRO A 89 1.11 -19.43 -10.07
CA PRO A 89 0.01 -19.73 -9.16
C PRO A 89 -0.52 -18.44 -8.53
N TRP A 90 -1.84 -18.35 -8.41
CA TRP A 90 -2.51 -17.16 -7.88
C TRP A 90 -3.51 -17.53 -6.79
N LEU A 91 -3.51 -16.78 -5.70
CA LEU A 91 -4.45 -16.88 -4.59
C LEU A 91 -5.38 -15.67 -4.60
N HIS A 92 -6.61 -15.87 -4.17
CA HIS A 92 -7.63 -14.83 -4.18
C HIS A 92 -8.30 -14.80 -2.81
N VAL A 93 -8.21 -13.66 -2.15
CA VAL A 93 -9.05 -13.29 -1.02
C VAL A 93 -10.35 -12.71 -1.60
N PRO A 94 -11.54 -13.04 -1.08
CA PRO A 94 -12.78 -12.33 -1.41
C PRO A 94 -12.85 -10.98 -0.68
N GLY A 95 -13.42 -9.97 -1.34
CA GLY A 95 -13.78 -8.71 -0.69
C GLY A 95 -15.30 -8.50 -0.62
N ASN A 96 -15.72 -7.37 -0.06
CA ASN A 96 -17.15 -7.09 0.14
C ASN A 96 -17.92 -6.93 -1.17
N HIS A 97 -17.26 -6.53 -2.25
CA HIS A 97 -17.85 -6.41 -3.59
C HIS A 97 -17.86 -7.74 -4.38
N ASP A 98 -17.20 -8.78 -3.87
CA ASP A 98 -17.24 -10.12 -4.45
C ASP A 98 -18.44 -10.95 -3.95
N VAL A 99 -19.21 -10.41 -2.99
CA VAL A 99 -20.41 -11.03 -2.41
C VAL A 99 -21.53 -11.14 -3.43
N ASP A 100 -22.23 -12.29 -3.45
CA ASP A 100 -23.40 -12.51 -4.27
C ASP A 100 -24.52 -11.50 -3.89
N PRO A 101 -25.07 -10.74 -4.85
CA PRO A 101 -26.08 -9.72 -4.55
C PRO A 101 -27.41 -10.30 -4.03
N ASP A 102 -27.64 -11.61 -4.20
CA ASP A 102 -28.80 -12.35 -3.72
C ASP A 102 -28.53 -13.11 -2.40
N ALA A 103 -27.38 -12.89 -1.75
CA ALA A 103 -27.03 -13.52 -0.49
C ALA A 103 -28.11 -13.30 0.58
N GLN A 104 -28.54 -14.38 1.22
CA GLN A 104 -29.53 -14.35 2.31
C GLN A 104 -28.86 -14.41 3.69
N ASP A 105 -27.64 -14.93 3.73
CA ASP A 105 -26.80 -15.07 4.90
C ASP A 105 -25.32 -15.08 4.50
N ASP A 106 -24.45 -15.05 5.49
CA ASP A 106 -22.99 -15.08 5.32
C ASP A 106 -22.49 -16.41 4.73
N ALA A 107 -23.01 -17.55 5.19
CA ALA A 107 -22.55 -18.86 4.69
C ALA A 107 -22.76 -19.01 3.17
N GLY A 108 -23.86 -18.47 2.67
CA GLY A 108 -24.23 -18.44 1.26
C GLY A 108 -23.71 -17.23 0.48
N SER A 109 -22.93 -16.31 1.07
CA SER A 109 -22.60 -15.02 0.44
C SER A 109 -21.62 -15.14 -0.74
N LEU A 110 -20.77 -16.17 -0.77
CA LEU A 110 -19.69 -16.32 -1.74
C LEU A 110 -19.86 -17.54 -2.67
N ARG A 111 -21.09 -17.89 -3.09
CA ARG A 111 -21.31 -19.05 -4.00
C ARG A 111 -20.68 -18.81 -5.37
N SER A 112 -20.79 -17.62 -5.93
CA SER A 112 -20.16 -17.29 -7.22
C SER A 112 -18.65 -17.23 -7.13
N PHE A 113 -18.11 -16.66 -6.05
CA PHE A 113 -16.68 -16.69 -5.78
C PHE A 113 -16.14 -18.12 -5.70
N ARG A 114 -16.74 -18.99 -4.87
CA ARG A 114 -16.30 -20.39 -4.75
C ARG A 114 -16.36 -21.17 -6.06
N ARG A 115 -17.34 -20.86 -6.91
CA ARG A 115 -17.52 -21.49 -8.23
C ARG A 115 -16.53 -20.96 -9.27
N GLY A 116 -16.29 -19.65 -9.30
CA GLY A 116 -15.49 -18.98 -10.34
C GLY A 116 -14.00 -18.85 -10.02
N ILE A 117 -13.65 -18.83 -8.74
CA ILE A 117 -12.31 -18.57 -8.22
C ILE A 117 -11.75 -19.80 -7.49
N GLY A 118 -12.37 -20.20 -6.39
CA GLY A 118 -11.90 -21.26 -5.50
C GLY A 118 -12.30 -21.05 -4.04
N PRO A 119 -11.75 -21.83 -3.10
CA PRO A 119 -12.08 -21.69 -1.68
C PRO A 119 -11.82 -20.27 -1.17
N ASP A 120 -12.74 -19.75 -0.36
CA ASP A 120 -12.66 -18.43 0.29
C ASP A 120 -11.68 -18.41 1.48
N THR A 121 -11.33 -19.60 2.00
CA THR A 121 -10.39 -19.79 3.10
C THR A 121 -9.45 -20.95 2.81
N MET A 122 -8.13 -20.72 2.88
CA MET A 122 -7.15 -21.79 2.66
C MET A 122 -5.78 -21.50 3.28
N VAL A 123 -4.98 -22.57 3.41
CA VAL A 123 -3.57 -22.49 3.80
C VAL A 123 -2.70 -23.07 2.70
N ARG A 124 -1.70 -22.31 2.25
CA ARG A 124 -0.73 -22.69 1.23
C ARG A 124 0.69 -22.61 1.80
N GLU A 125 1.36 -23.74 1.87
CA GLU A 125 2.77 -23.79 2.25
C GLU A 125 3.67 -23.65 1.02
N THR A 126 4.75 -22.90 1.15
CA THR A 126 5.82 -22.78 0.16
C THR A 126 7.16 -23.12 0.81
N ALA A 127 8.25 -23.02 0.06
CA ALA A 127 9.58 -23.23 0.62
C ALA A 127 9.92 -22.20 1.71
N LEU A 128 9.49 -20.94 1.55
CA LEU A 128 9.90 -19.79 2.37
C LEU A 128 8.77 -19.13 3.17
N ALA A 129 7.51 -19.42 2.85
CA ALA A 129 6.35 -18.83 3.52
C ALA A 129 5.25 -19.87 3.79
N ASN A 130 4.45 -19.62 4.82
CA ASN A 130 3.11 -20.18 4.92
C ASN A 130 2.13 -19.04 4.64
N VAL A 131 1.26 -19.20 3.65
CA VAL A 131 0.26 -18.20 3.28
C VAL A 131 -1.11 -18.68 3.73
N VAL A 132 -1.79 -17.87 4.51
CA VAL A 132 -3.16 -18.09 4.97
C VAL A 132 -4.03 -17.07 4.25
N VAL A 133 -4.97 -17.54 3.45
CA VAL A 133 -6.01 -16.71 2.81
C VAL A 133 -7.26 -16.83 3.67
N LEU A 134 -7.80 -15.70 4.09
CA LEU A 134 -9.00 -15.62 4.91
C LEU A 134 -10.01 -14.68 4.25
N ASP A 135 -11.20 -15.20 4.02
CA ASP A 135 -12.40 -14.37 3.90
C ASP A 135 -12.69 -13.70 5.24
N ASP A 136 -12.61 -12.38 5.28
CA ASP A 136 -12.92 -11.59 6.45
C ASP A 136 -14.19 -10.74 6.30
N VAL A 137 -15.01 -11.05 5.28
CA VAL A 137 -16.25 -10.34 5.00
C VAL A 137 -17.42 -11.12 5.57
N ILE A 138 -18.06 -10.56 6.60
CA ILE A 138 -19.28 -11.13 7.17
C ILE A 138 -20.47 -10.44 6.56
N ALA A 139 -21.18 -11.12 5.66
CA ALA A 139 -22.34 -10.55 5.01
C ALA A 139 -23.50 -10.36 6.00
N LEU A 140 -24.09 -9.17 5.96
CA LEU A 140 -25.22 -8.75 6.78
C LEU A 140 -26.38 -8.26 5.90
N PRO A 141 -27.05 -9.16 5.12
CA PRO A 141 -28.14 -8.77 4.24
C PRO A 141 -29.22 -7.97 4.96
N GLY A 142 -29.67 -6.88 4.33
CA GLY A 142 -30.66 -5.97 4.89
C GLY A 142 -30.12 -4.92 5.88
N ARG A 143 -28.82 -4.91 6.17
CA ARG A 143 -28.16 -3.82 6.93
C ARG A 143 -27.48 -2.79 6.01
N LYS A 144 -27.04 -1.68 6.60
CA LYS A 144 -26.21 -0.65 5.95
C LYS A 144 -25.04 -0.27 6.88
N PRO A 145 -23.78 -0.54 6.51
CA PRO A 145 -23.37 -1.36 5.37
C PRO A 145 -23.90 -2.81 5.49
N ALA A 146 -23.97 -3.51 4.37
CA ALA A 146 -24.45 -4.89 4.30
C ALA A 146 -23.37 -5.93 4.66
N TYR A 147 -22.33 -5.51 5.38
CA TYR A 147 -21.24 -6.38 5.85
C TYR A 147 -20.55 -5.77 7.08
N ILE A 148 -19.72 -6.58 7.74
CA ILE A 148 -18.73 -6.16 8.75
C ILE A 148 -17.47 -7.03 8.59
N GLY A 149 -16.30 -6.50 8.93
CA GLY A 149 -15.09 -7.31 9.07
C GLY A 149 -15.23 -8.34 10.19
N GLY A 150 -14.79 -9.57 9.96
CA GLY A 150 -14.80 -10.62 10.96
C GLY A 150 -14.60 -12.01 10.36
N PHE A 151 -14.59 -13.03 11.22
CA PHE A 151 -14.35 -14.41 10.79
C PHE A 151 -15.45 -15.34 11.30
N ARG A 152 -15.74 -16.38 10.53
CA ARG A 152 -16.65 -17.46 10.91
C ARG A 152 -15.96 -18.48 11.81
N ASP A 153 -16.75 -19.21 12.59
CA ASP A 153 -16.25 -20.25 13.49
C ASP A 153 -15.58 -21.43 12.76
N ASP A 154 -16.02 -21.76 11.54
CA ASP A 154 -15.40 -22.83 10.74
C ASP A 154 -13.99 -22.43 10.27
N GLN A 155 -13.78 -21.16 9.96
CA GLN A 155 -12.46 -20.61 9.65
C GLN A 155 -11.54 -20.66 10.87
N PHE A 156 -12.04 -20.26 12.06
CA PHE A 156 -11.27 -20.42 13.29
C PHE A 156 -10.92 -21.86 13.59
N ALA A 157 -11.87 -22.79 13.44
CA ALA A 157 -11.60 -24.22 13.61
C ALA A 157 -10.52 -24.73 12.64
N GLN A 158 -10.51 -24.24 11.40
CA GLN A 158 -9.45 -24.55 10.43
C GLN A 158 -8.10 -23.97 10.88
N LEU A 159 -8.05 -22.73 11.35
CA LEU A 159 -6.81 -22.10 11.84
C LEU A 159 -6.26 -22.82 13.07
N GLU A 160 -7.10 -23.10 14.05
CA GLU A 160 -6.76 -23.84 15.28
C GLU A 160 -6.19 -25.23 14.96
N ALA A 161 -6.72 -25.91 13.95
CA ALA A 161 -6.22 -27.21 13.52
C ALA A 161 -4.93 -27.13 12.70
N ARG A 162 -4.76 -26.10 11.86
CA ARG A 162 -3.68 -26.04 10.86
C ARG A 162 -2.44 -25.30 11.35
N LEU A 163 -2.60 -24.15 12.02
CA LEU A 163 -1.49 -23.29 12.43
C LEU A 163 -0.45 -24.02 13.30
N PRO A 164 -0.82 -24.87 14.28
CA PRO A 164 0.17 -25.58 15.10
C PRO A 164 1.11 -26.51 14.32
N ALA A 165 0.66 -27.00 13.16
CA ALA A 165 1.44 -27.89 12.30
C ALA A 165 2.37 -27.16 11.32
N LEU A 166 2.24 -25.83 11.20
CA LEU A 166 3.05 -25.04 10.27
C LEU A 166 4.46 -24.82 10.77
N ARG A 167 5.40 -24.74 9.83
CA ARG A 167 6.78 -24.36 10.11
C ARG A 167 6.88 -22.90 10.52
N LYS A 168 7.26 -22.66 11.78
CA LYS A 168 7.38 -21.31 12.38
C LYS A 168 8.67 -20.57 12.03
N ASP A 169 9.61 -21.23 11.35
CA ASP A 169 10.85 -20.61 10.84
C ASP A 169 10.68 -19.95 9.45
N ARG A 170 9.46 -19.98 8.92
CA ARG A 170 9.03 -19.29 7.69
C ARG A 170 8.22 -18.04 8.04
N LEU A 171 8.11 -17.12 7.08
CA LEU A 171 7.14 -16.03 7.18
C LEU A 171 5.72 -16.60 7.14
N LEU A 172 4.88 -16.22 8.11
CA LEU A 172 3.43 -16.39 8.02
C LEU A 172 2.83 -15.15 7.37
N VAL A 173 2.32 -15.29 6.15
CA VAL A 173 1.56 -14.24 5.46
C VAL A 173 0.08 -14.51 5.69
N VAL A 174 -0.62 -13.56 6.32
CA VAL A 174 -2.07 -13.60 6.49
C VAL A 174 -2.68 -12.61 5.51
N ALA A 175 -3.35 -13.11 4.49
CA ALA A 175 -3.98 -12.33 3.44
C ALA A 175 -5.49 -12.29 3.67
N LEU A 176 -6.01 -11.07 3.81
CA LEU A 176 -7.41 -10.75 4.08
C LEU A 176 -7.76 -9.45 3.35
N HIS A 177 -9.03 -9.02 3.34
CA HIS A 177 -9.45 -7.85 2.57
C HIS A 177 -9.65 -6.62 3.46
N ILE A 178 -10.49 -6.71 4.50
CA ILE A 178 -10.83 -5.61 5.40
C ILE A 178 -9.73 -5.43 6.46
N PRO A 179 -9.11 -4.25 6.58
CA PRO A 179 -8.03 -4.03 7.53
C PRO A 179 -8.38 -4.39 8.98
N LEU A 180 -7.42 -4.94 9.73
CA LEU A 180 -7.63 -5.24 11.15
C LEU A 180 -7.50 -3.99 12.02
N PHE A 181 -6.91 -2.91 11.49
CA PHE A 181 -6.94 -1.60 12.12
C PHE A 181 -8.20 -0.82 11.71
N GLU A 182 -8.58 0.11 12.58
CA GLU A 182 -9.81 0.87 12.43
C GLU A 182 -9.52 2.35 12.59
N GLU A 183 -10.31 3.18 11.91
CA GLU A 183 -10.32 4.61 12.18
C GLU A 183 -11.02 4.87 13.53
N PRO A 184 -10.61 5.87 14.33
CA PRO A 184 -11.06 6.04 15.72
C PRO A 184 -12.58 6.12 15.97
N VAL A 185 -13.38 6.34 14.93
CA VAL A 185 -14.84 6.53 15.00
C VAL A 185 -15.62 5.47 14.21
N LYS A 186 -14.96 4.46 13.63
CA LYS A 186 -15.56 3.42 12.79
C LYS A 186 -15.29 2.06 13.40
N ASP A 187 -16.35 1.37 13.82
CA ASP A 187 -16.31 -0.06 14.13
C ASP A 187 -16.53 -0.81 12.81
N SER A 188 -15.43 -1.25 12.20
CA SER A 188 -15.40 -1.94 10.91
C SER A 188 -15.03 -3.41 11.03
N PHE A 189 -14.54 -3.86 12.18
CA PHE A 189 -14.10 -5.23 12.39
C PHE A 189 -14.53 -5.75 13.76
N ARG A 190 -15.13 -6.95 13.81
CA ARG A 190 -15.56 -7.57 15.07
C ARG A 190 -14.37 -7.78 16.01
N ASP A 191 -14.32 -7.02 17.09
CA ASP A 191 -13.25 -7.04 18.10
C ASP A 191 -12.88 -8.46 18.56
N GLY A 192 -13.87 -9.26 18.94
CA GLY A 192 -13.65 -10.62 19.44
C GLY A 192 -12.98 -11.54 18.42
N ASP A 193 -13.26 -11.34 17.14
CA ASP A 193 -12.64 -12.12 16.06
C ASP A 193 -11.20 -11.68 15.83
N ARG A 194 -10.95 -10.37 15.83
CA ARG A 194 -9.60 -9.79 15.73
C ARG A 194 -8.72 -10.28 16.88
N GLU A 195 -9.22 -10.22 18.11
CA GLU A 195 -8.50 -10.70 19.30
C GLU A 195 -8.20 -12.21 19.22
N ARG A 196 -9.17 -13.02 18.78
CA ARG A 196 -8.99 -14.46 18.60
C ARG A 196 -7.96 -14.78 17.51
N LEU A 197 -7.97 -14.06 16.39
CA LEU A 197 -6.93 -14.17 15.36
C LEU A 197 -5.55 -13.81 15.93
N PHE A 198 -5.43 -12.68 16.63
CA PHE A 198 -4.17 -12.27 17.27
C PHE A 198 -3.63 -13.32 18.25
N ALA A 199 -4.51 -13.94 19.04
CA ALA A 199 -4.12 -15.02 19.95
C ALA A 199 -3.53 -16.25 19.20
N LEU A 200 -4.06 -16.58 18.03
CA LEU A 200 -3.57 -17.69 17.21
C LEU A 200 -2.23 -17.38 16.50
N LEU A 201 -2.00 -16.11 16.14
CA LEU A 201 -0.80 -15.69 15.42
C LEU A 201 0.40 -15.43 16.36
N ARG A 202 0.18 -15.19 17.66
CA ARG A 202 1.22 -14.74 18.61
C ARG A 202 2.44 -15.66 18.73
N ASP A 203 2.27 -16.96 18.44
CA ASP A 203 3.34 -17.96 18.56
C ASP A 203 4.24 -18.01 17.31
N PHE A 204 3.92 -17.24 16.26
CA PHE A 204 4.75 -17.12 15.07
C PHE A 204 5.72 -15.94 15.20
N PRO A 205 7.02 -16.15 15.03
CA PRO A 205 8.02 -15.09 15.20
C PRO A 205 8.03 -14.08 14.04
N HIS A 206 7.54 -14.49 12.87
CA HIS A 206 7.51 -13.68 11.65
C HIS A 206 6.11 -13.74 11.03
N VAL A 207 5.35 -12.67 11.23
CA VAL A 207 4.00 -12.53 10.69
C VAL A 207 3.91 -11.22 9.91
N LEU A 208 3.28 -11.29 8.75
CA LEU A 208 2.87 -10.14 7.95
C LEU A 208 1.39 -10.31 7.62
N VAL A 209 0.57 -9.35 8.04
CA VAL A 209 -0.81 -9.22 7.56
C VAL A 209 -0.78 -8.34 6.31
N VAL A 210 -1.48 -8.75 5.26
CA VAL A 210 -1.73 -7.94 4.07
C VAL A 210 -3.23 -7.79 3.86
N SER A 211 -3.70 -6.55 3.85
CA SER A 211 -5.10 -6.13 3.66
C SER A 211 -5.22 -5.17 2.48
N ALA A 212 -6.44 -4.81 2.06
CA ALA A 212 -6.68 -3.79 1.03
C ALA A 212 -7.95 -2.99 1.36
N HIS A 213 -8.98 -2.90 0.53
CA HIS A 213 -10.28 -2.26 0.83
C HIS A 213 -10.28 -0.73 0.94
N SER A 214 -9.23 -0.10 1.46
CA SER A 214 -9.23 1.33 1.78
C SER A 214 -9.07 2.26 0.57
N HIS A 215 -8.60 1.72 -0.57
CA HIS A 215 -8.16 2.53 -1.70
C HIS A 215 -7.11 3.59 -1.32
N ALA A 216 -6.24 3.25 -0.37
CA ALA A 216 -5.09 4.01 0.11
C ALA A 216 -4.00 3.04 0.59
N GLN A 217 -2.79 3.55 0.83
CA GLN A 217 -1.69 2.75 1.38
C GLN A 217 -1.41 3.10 2.82
N ARG A 218 -1.19 2.07 3.65
CA ARG A 218 -0.82 2.28 5.05
C ARG A 218 -0.05 1.12 5.63
N HIS A 219 0.98 1.44 6.40
CA HIS A 219 1.64 0.49 7.29
C HIS A 219 1.15 0.70 8.72
N VAL A 220 0.69 -0.37 9.36
CA VAL A 220 0.27 -0.36 10.77
C VAL A 220 1.02 -1.44 11.54
N PHE A 221 1.46 -1.09 12.75
CA PHE A 221 2.14 -2.01 13.65
C PHE A 221 1.28 -2.20 14.90
N HIS A 222 0.54 -3.30 14.96
CA HIS A 222 -0.33 -3.65 16.07
C HIS A 222 0.49 -3.96 17.32
N GLY A 223 0.05 -3.39 18.43
CA GLY A 223 0.64 -3.59 19.76
C GLY A 223 -0.44 -3.85 20.81
N ALA A 224 -0.06 -3.77 22.08
CA ALA A 224 -1.00 -4.00 23.18
C ALA A 224 -2.25 -3.11 23.12
N ALA A 225 -2.12 -1.88 22.62
CA ALA A 225 -3.23 -0.94 22.46
C ALA A 225 -4.31 -1.41 21.47
N SER A 226 -3.95 -2.25 20.50
CA SER A 226 -4.88 -2.85 19.54
C SER A 226 -5.19 -4.31 19.86
N GLY A 227 -4.91 -4.77 21.09
CA GLY A 227 -5.16 -6.16 21.51
C GLY A 227 -4.06 -7.18 21.12
N TRP A 228 -2.98 -6.76 20.46
CA TRP A 228 -1.88 -7.66 20.10
C TRP A 228 -0.94 -7.90 21.29
N GLN A 229 -0.69 -9.19 21.61
CA GLN A 229 0.13 -9.62 22.75
C GLN A 229 1.37 -10.44 22.33
N GLY A 230 1.82 -10.29 21.08
CA GLY A 230 3.03 -10.96 20.60
C GLY A 230 4.33 -10.31 21.07
N PRO A 231 5.47 -10.97 20.84
CA PRO A 231 6.78 -10.53 21.33
C PRO A 231 7.34 -9.28 20.63
N ALA A 232 6.83 -8.95 19.45
CA ALA A 232 7.15 -7.75 18.68
C ALA A 232 5.86 -7.24 18.01
N PRO A 233 5.77 -5.95 17.62
CA PRO A 233 4.58 -5.44 16.93
C PRO A 233 4.24 -6.24 15.69
N LEU A 234 2.96 -6.58 15.51
CA LEU A 234 2.46 -7.28 14.33
C LEU A 234 2.29 -6.28 13.18
N HIS A 235 3.01 -6.50 12.09
CA HIS A 235 2.94 -5.62 10.92
C HIS A 235 1.75 -6.01 10.04
N GLU A 236 0.87 -5.04 9.81
CA GLU A 236 -0.13 -5.05 8.75
C GLU A 236 0.24 -4.03 7.67
N TYR A 237 0.30 -4.47 6.42
CA TYR A 237 0.39 -3.60 5.26
C TYR A 237 -0.95 -3.59 4.53
N ASN A 238 -1.60 -2.44 4.58
CA ASN A 238 -2.75 -2.15 3.75
C ASN A 238 -2.28 -1.73 2.36
N VAL A 239 -2.45 -2.65 1.41
CA VAL A 239 -1.91 -2.58 0.07
C VAL A 239 -2.77 -1.64 -0.77
N GLY A 240 -2.11 -0.80 -1.57
CA GLY A 240 -2.78 0.04 -2.56
C GLY A 240 -3.45 -0.81 -3.64
N THR A 241 -4.30 -0.18 -4.44
CA THR A 241 -5.21 -0.89 -5.32
C THR A 241 -4.76 -0.86 -6.78
N ALA A 242 -5.05 -1.96 -7.49
CA ALA A 242 -4.82 -2.10 -8.92
C ALA A 242 -5.73 -1.17 -9.71
N SER A 243 -6.98 -1.01 -9.28
CA SER A 243 -7.91 -0.04 -9.85
C SER A 243 -7.61 1.41 -9.49
N GLY A 244 -6.69 1.62 -8.53
CA GLY A 244 -6.57 2.89 -7.87
C GLY A 244 -7.92 3.31 -7.28
N ALA A 245 -8.34 4.55 -7.50
CA ALA A 245 -9.70 4.97 -7.16
C ALA A 245 -10.75 4.52 -8.19
N TYR A 246 -11.05 3.23 -8.24
CA TYR A 246 -12.17 2.66 -9.02
C TYR A 246 -12.13 2.97 -10.53
N TRP A 247 -10.93 3.01 -11.13
CA TRP A 247 -10.73 3.37 -12.54
C TRP A 247 -11.32 4.74 -12.89
N SER A 248 -11.11 5.74 -12.03
CA SER A 248 -11.63 7.10 -12.19
C SER A 248 -10.54 8.14 -12.51
N GLY A 249 -10.96 9.36 -12.85
CA GLY A 249 -10.08 10.47 -13.19
C GLY A 249 -9.97 10.72 -14.68
N VAL A 250 -9.10 11.67 -15.04
CA VAL A 250 -8.87 12.04 -16.44
C VAL A 250 -8.13 10.91 -17.15
N ASN A 251 -8.63 10.52 -18.32
CA ASN A 251 -7.95 9.52 -19.13
C ASN A 251 -6.61 10.03 -19.65
N ASP A 252 -5.61 9.16 -19.64
CA ASP A 252 -4.35 9.36 -20.31
C ASP A 252 -4.47 9.25 -21.85
N ALA A 253 -3.35 9.38 -22.55
CA ALA A 253 -3.31 9.27 -24.01
C ALA A 253 -3.68 7.87 -24.55
N ALA A 254 -3.66 6.83 -23.72
CA ALA A 254 -4.10 5.47 -24.05
C ALA A 254 -5.58 5.22 -23.69
N GLY A 255 -6.28 6.24 -23.18
CA GLY A 255 -7.67 6.14 -22.76
C GLY A 255 -7.86 5.42 -21.43
N ILE A 256 -6.82 5.29 -20.61
CA ILE A 256 -6.88 4.68 -19.28
C ILE A 256 -6.98 5.81 -18.24
N PRO A 257 -7.94 5.76 -17.30
CA PRO A 257 -8.07 6.74 -16.23
C PRO A 257 -6.77 6.87 -15.41
N ASP A 258 -6.45 8.08 -14.96
CA ASP A 258 -5.27 8.33 -14.10
C ASP A 258 -5.29 7.49 -12.80
N ALA A 259 -6.49 7.19 -12.30
CA ALA A 259 -6.72 6.25 -11.20
C ALA A 259 -5.94 6.55 -9.91
N THR A 260 -5.50 7.79 -9.68
CA THR A 260 -4.83 8.17 -8.42
C THR A 260 -5.76 7.91 -7.22
N MET A 261 -5.24 7.17 -6.22
CA MET A 261 -5.92 6.83 -4.96
C MET A 261 -6.15 8.08 -4.09
N ALA A 262 -7.08 7.99 -3.13
CA ALA A 262 -7.49 9.14 -2.30
C ALA A 262 -6.34 9.74 -1.47
N ASP A 263 -5.31 8.95 -1.17
CA ASP A 263 -4.09 9.38 -0.47
C ASP A 263 -3.03 10.02 -1.39
N GLY A 264 -3.34 10.20 -2.68
CA GLY A 264 -2.45 10.76 -3.69
C GLY A 264 -1.48 9.77 -4.34
N THR A 265 -1.57 8.48 -4.02
CA THR A 265 -0.73 7.44 -4.62
C THR A 265 -1.30 6.98 -5.97
N PRO A 266 -0.51 6.90 -7.05
CA PRO A 266 -0.98 6.28 -8.29
C PRO A 266 -1.39 4.82 -8.09
N ASN A 267 -2.29 4.32 -8.93
CA ASN A 267 -2.66 2.90 -8.94
C ASN A 267 -1.47 2.01 -9.32
N GLY A 268 -1.56 0.71 -9.02
CA GLY A 268 -0.43 -0.19 -9.26
C GLY A 268 -0.51 -1.51 -8.52
N TYR A 269 0.65 -2.00 -8.08
CA TYR A 269 0.77 -3.27 -7.38
C TYR A 269 1.92 -3.26 -6.38
N ALA A 270 1.80 -4.10 -5.35
CA ALA A 270 2.91 -4.34 -4.43
C ALA A 270 3.66 -5.63 -4.75
N VAL A 271 4.92 -5.65 -4.33
CA VAL A 271 5.81 -6.81 -4.35
C VAL A 271 6.21 -7.14 -2.92
N LEU A 272 6.06 -8.41 -2.56
CA LEU A 272 6.58 -9.00 -1.33
C LEU A 272 7.72 -9.96 -1.68
N ASP A 273 8.94 -9.59 -1.32
CA ASP A 273 10.10 -10.46 -1.37
C ASP A 273 10.29 -11.12 0.01
N VAL A 274 10.25 -12.45 0.05
CA VAL A 274 10.42 -13.27 1.25
C VAL A 274 11.79 -13.93 1.20
N MET A 275 12.58 -13.72 2.24
CA MET A 275 13.91 -14.31 2.38
C MET A 275 13.88 -15.50 3.35
N ALA A 276 14.94 -16.31 3.33
CA ALA A 276 15.11 -17.39 4.31
C ALA A 276 15.08 -16.85 5.75
N GLY A 277 14.51 -17.63 6.66
CA GLY A 277 14.35 -17.24 8.07
C GLY A 277 13.21 -16.26 8.34
N GLY A 278 12.28 -16.08 7.40
CA GLY A 278 11.03 -15.32 7.62
C GLY A 278 11.16 -13.80 7.54
N THR A 279 12.32 -13.28 7.15
CA THR A 279 12.50 -11.86 6.85
C THR A 279 11.90 -11.52 5.48
N TYR A 280 11.49 -10.27 5.28
CA TYR A 280 10.85 -9.84 4.05
C TYR A 280 11.12 -8.38 3.70
N ALA A 281 10.88 -8.05 2.42
CA ALA A 281 10.90 -6.72 1.86
C ALA A 281 9.61 -6.44 1.08
N LEU A 282 9.11 -5.21 1.21
CA LEU A 282 7.92 -4.73 0.50
C LEU A 282 8.32 -3.56 -0.41
N ALA A 283 7.64 -3.47 -1.56
CA ALA A 283 7.73 -2.32 -2.46
C ALA A 283 6.41 -2.11 -3.16
N TRP A 284 6.05 -0.84 -3.39
CA TRP A 284 4.99 -0.44 -4.30
C TRP A 284 5.55 -0.06 -5.66
N HIS A 285 4.82 -0.41 -6.72
CA HIS A 285 5.13 -0.05 -8.10
C HIS A 285 3.88 0.54 -8.76
N ASN A 286 4.00 1.77 -9.24
CA ASN A 286 2.93 2.42 -9.99
C ASN A 286 2.71 1.71 -11.33
N ALA A 287 1.45 1.63 -11.76
CA ALA A 287 1.08 1.06 -13.04
C ALA A 287 1.79 1.79 -14.19
N ARG A 288 2.35 1.01 -15.13
CA ARG A 288 3.09 1.49 -16.32
C ARG A 288 4.20 2.52 -16.06
N ASP A 289 4.70 2.65 -14.83
CA ASP A 289 5.77 3.57 -14.50
C ASP A 289 7.16 2.93 -14.64
N ALA A 290 7.79 3.16 -15.79
CA ALA A 290 9.15 2.67 -16.05
C ALA A 290 10.23 3.32 -15.17
N ALA A 291 9.96 4.49 -14.57
CA ALA A 291 10.89 5.16 -13.67
C ALA A 291 10.86 4.57 -12.25
N ASP A 292 9.86 3.73 -11.95
CA ASP A 292 9.65 3.13 -10.63
C ASP A 292 9.62 4.19 -9.51
N THR A 293 8.78 5.21 -9.73
CA THR A 293 8.68 6.39 -8.88
C THR A 293 8.16 6.00 -7.50
N SER A 294 8.96 6.26 -6.47
CA SER A 294 8.61 6.00 -5.07
C SER A 294 8.23 7.26 -4.29
N ILE A 295 8.39 8.45 -4.88
CA ILE A 295 8.09 9.74 -4.25
C ILE A 295 7.35 10.63 -5.26
N GLY A 296 6.08 10.93 -4.96
CA GLY A 296 5.32 11.99 -5.62
C GLY A 296 5.72 13.36 -5.07
N LEU A 297 6.03 14.32 -5.94
CA LEU A 297 6.42 15.68 -5.53
C LEU A 297 5.41 16.73 -5.97
N HIS A 298 5.00 17.58 -5.04
CA HIS A 298 4.26 18.81 -5.32
C HIS A 298 5.03 20.03 -4.81
N ALA A 299 5.23 21.03 -5.66
CA ALA A 299 5.86 22.29 -5.27
C ALA A 299 5.27 23.46 -6.08
N PRO A 300 5.22 24.67 -5.51
CA PRO A 300 4.88 25.87 -6.27
C PRO A 300 5.88 26.07 -7.41
N ARG A 301 5.39 26.38 -8.61
CA ARG A 301 6.25 26.60 -9.78
C ARG A 301 6.99 27.94 -9.72
N VAL A 302 6.38 28.96 -9.14
CA VAL A 302 6.94 30.31 -9.05
C VAL A 302 6.62 30.92 -7.69
N LEU A 303 7.63 31.56 -7.07
CA LEU A 303 7.50 32.34 -5.85
C LEU A 303 8.13 33.72 -6.04
N ARG A 304 7.64 34.74 -5.33
CA ARG A 304 8.29 36.05 -5.31
C ARG A 304 9.50 35.99 -4.39
N ARG A 305 10.65 36.49 -4.86
CA ARG A 305 11.86 36.64 -4.06
C ARG A 305 11.60 37.60 -2.88
N GLY A 306 12.01 37.18 -1.69
CA GLY A 306 11.75 37.88 -0.42
C GLY A 306 10.31 37.80 0.09
N ALA A 307 9.44 36.94 -0.48
CA ALA A 307 8.11 36.71 0.08
C ALA A 307 8.16 35.86 1.36
N TYR A 308 7.09 35.95 2.16
CA TYR A 308 6.93 35.06 3.32
C TYR A 308 6.97 33.58 2.88
N PRO A 309 7.81 32.73 3.50
CA PRO A 309 7.99 31.33 3.10
C PRO A 309 6.84 30.43 3.57
N GLY A 310 5.60 30.80 3.22
CA GLY A 310 4.39 30.05 3.59
C GLY A 310 4.14 28.81 2.71
N TRP A 311 4.78 28.74 1.54
CA TRP A 311 4.63 27.64 0.58
C TRP A 311 5.82 26.69 0.64
N GLY A 312 5.57 25.41 0.41
CA GLY A 312 6.56 24.35 0.56
C GLY A 312 6.55 23.35 -0.58
N VAL A 313 7.57 22.51 -0.60
CA VAL A 313 7.58 21.26 -1.33
C VAL A 313 6.94 20.18 -0.46
N PHE A 314 6.10 19.36 -1.06
CA PHE A 314 5.52 18.18 -0.49
C PHE A 314 6.10 16.95 -1.16
N ALA A 315 6.35 15.92 -0.37
CA ALA A 315 6.83 14.62 -0.81
C ALA A 315 5.89 13.55 -0.26
N ASN A 316 5.14 12.92 -1.16
CA ASN A 316 4.31 11.75 -0.88
C ASN A 316 5.19 10.51 -1.13
N VAL A 317 5.63 9.86 -0.04
CA VAL A 317 6.56 8.72 -0.11
C VAL A 317 5.72 7.46 0.02
N TYR A 318 5.41 6.78 -1.09
CA TYR A 318 4.32 5.79 -1.12
C TYR A 318 4.46 4.60 -0.15
N MET A 319 5.70 4.19 0.19
CA MET A 319 5.98 3.15 1.21
C MET A 319 6.43 3.75 2.56
N GLY A 320 6.20 5.04 2.76
CA GLY A 320 6.63 5.80 3.93
C GLY A 320 5.86 5.41 5.20
N MET A 321 6.57 5.35 6.31
CA MET A 321 6.07 5.06 7.66
C MET A 321 6.26 6.25 8.59
N ASP A 322 5.69 6.21 9.80
CA ASP A 322 5.85 7.26 10.82
C ASP A 322 7.32 7.59 11.14
N ASP A 323 8.19 6.60 11.08
CA ASP A 323 9.63 6.73 11.38
C ASP A 323 10.48 6.98 10.13
N THR A 324 9.88 7.13 8.95
CA THR A 324 10.62 7.37 7.71
C THR A 324 11.28 8.76 7.74
N ARG A 325 12.61 8.77 7.63
CA ARG A 325 13.37 10.01 7.47
C ARG A 325 13.25 10.49 6.04
N VAL A 326 12.79 11.73 5.88
CA VAL A 326 12.71 12.41 4.59
C VAL A 326 13.44 13.74 4.69
N GLU A 327 14.26 14.03 3.69
CA GLU A 327 15.08 15.23 3.62
C GLU A 327 14.99 15.84 2.22
N TYR A 328 15.19 17.15 2.15
CA TYR A 328 15.27 17.88 0.88
C TYR A 328 16.43 18.85 0.89
N ARG A 329 16.92 19.22 -0.29
CA ARG A 329 17.86 20.33 -0.47
C ARG A 329 17.48 21.17 -1.68
N ILE A 330 17.98 22.40 -1.68
CA ILE A 330 17.85 23.33 -2.80
C ILE A 330 19.23 23.51 -3.43
N ASP A 331 19.31 23.31 -4.74
CA ASP A 331 20.54 23.29 -5.53
C ASP A 331 21.61 22.40 -4.87
N ASP A 332 22.80 22.95 -4.62
CA ASP A 332 23.92 22.26 -3.97
C ASP A 332 24.00 22.58 -2.46
N GLY A 333 22.90 23.08 -1.88
CA GLY A 333 22.77 23.34 -0.45
C GLY A 333 22.80 22.08 0.42
N GLY A 334 22.83 22.30 1.74
CA GLY A 334 22.76 21.21 2.72
C GLY A 334 21.38 20.54 2.74
N TRP A 335 21.36 19.25 3.10
CA TRP A 335 20.12 18.52 3.34
C TRP A 335 19.41 19.04 4.59
N LEU A 336 18.12 19.34 4.44
CA LEU A 336 17.22 19.79 5.49
C LEU A 336 16.17 18.72 5.75
N PRO A 337 15.75 18.48 7.01
CA PRO A 337 14.67 17.55 7.29
C PRO A 337 13.34 18.07 6.74
N MET A 338 12.51 17.16 6.24
CA MET A 338 11.09 17.42 5.99
C MET A 338 10.26 16.97 7.19
N GLN A 339 9.16 17.65 7.45
CA GLN A 339 8.24 17.31 8.54
C GLN A 339 7.09 16.46 8.00
N LYS A 340 6.80 15.32 8.63
CA LYS A 340 5.59 14.54 8.32
C LYS A 340 4.34 15.37 8.63
N VAL A 341 3.37 15.35 7.73
CA VAL A 341 2.10 16.06 7.86
C VAL A 341 0.94 15.11 7.56
N LEU A 342 -0.18 15.29 8.26
CA LEU A 342 -1.43 14.57 7.99
C LEU A 342 -2.40 15.55 7.34
N GLN A 343 -2.45 15.50 6.01
CA GLN A 343 -3.33 16.34 5.18
C GLN A 343 -3.49 15.66 3.81
N PRO A 344 -4.45 16.10 2.99
CA PRO A 344 -4.57 15.61 1.63
C PRO A 344 -3.34 15.91 0.77
N ASP A 345 -3.06 15.01 -0.18
CA ASP A 345 -2.00 15.20 -1.17
C ASP A 345 -2.31 16.44 -2.03
N PRO A 346 -1.42 17.45 -2.09
CA PRO A 346 -1.72 18.68 -2.81
C PRO A 346 -1.84 18.52 -4.33
N ALA A 347 -1.25 17.47 -4.93
CA ALA A 347 -1.41 17.21 -6.36
C ALA A 347 -2.82 16.68 -6.66
N LEU A 348 -3.32 15.73 -5.86
CA LEU A 348 -4.70 15.24 -5.99
C LEU A 348 -5.71 16.34 -5.68
N LEU A 349 -5.49 17.13 -4.62
CA LEU A 349 -6.36 18.27 -4.30
C LEU A 349 -6.43 19.27 -5.47
N ALA A 350 -5.32 19.49 -6.18
CA ALA A 350 -5.30 20.35 -7.36
C ALA A 350 -6.01 19.73 -8.57
N GLU A 351 -6.11 18.39 -8.68
CA GLU A 351 -6.98 17.73 -9.65
C GLU A 351 -8.45 17.89 -9.27
N ASN A 352 -8.82 17.68 -8.00
CA ASN A 352 -10.19 17.88 -7.52
C ASN A 352 -10.69 19.31 -7.78
N MET A 353 -9.86 20.32 -7.50
CA MET A 353 -10.21 21.72 -7.78
C MET A 353 -10.34 22.02 -9.28
N ARG A 354 -9.58 21.32 -10.14
CA ARG A 354 -9.73 21.46 -11.60
C ARG A 354 -11.00 20.78 -12.11
N ASP A 355 -11.42 19.66 -11.51
CA ASP A 355 -12.71 19.02 -11.84
C ASP A 355 -13.90 19.86 -11.38
N ASP A 356 -13.79 20.50 -10.21
CA ASP A 356 -14.81 21.41 -9.69
C ASP A 356 -14.97 22.67 -10.58
N ALA A 357 -13.86 23.26 -10.99
CA ALA A 357 -13.86 24.47 -11.81
C ALA A 357 -14.13 24.23 -13.31
N ALA A 358 -14.25 22.98 -13.77
CA ALA A 358 -14.41 22.67 -15.18
C ALA A 358 -15.83 22.95 -15.68
N GLU A 359 -15.95 23.65 -16.81
CA GLU A 359 -17.24 23.91 -17.48
C GLU A 359 -17.76 22.70 -18.28
N ALA A 360 -16.94 21.65 -18.42
CA ALA A 360 -17.28 20.40 -19.08
C ALA A 360 -16.61 19.21 -18.36
N LEU A 361 -17.16 18.01 -18.54
CA LEU A 361 -16.62 16.78 -17.93
C LEU A 361 -15.17 16.54 -18.41
N ARG A 362 -14.26 16.32 -17.46
CA ARG A 362 -12.85 16.00 -17.72
C ARG A 362 -12.57 14.49 -17.81
N GLY A 363 -13.50 13.68 -17.31
CA GLY A 363 -13.48 12.22 -17.32
C GLY A 363 -14.91 11.68 -17.19
N PHE A 364 -15.09 10.36 -17.29
CA PHE A 364 -16.40 9.73 -17.04
C PHE A 364 -16.75 9.81 -15.55
N ASP A 365 -15.88 9.22 -14.72
CA ASP A 365 -15.88 9.37 -13.27
C ASP A 365 -14.77 10.37 -12.87
N ARG A 366 -15.04 11.23 -11.88
CA ARG A 366 -14.06 12.18 -11.35
C ARG A 366 -13.04 11.46 -10.47
N SER A 367 -11.85 12.05 -10.32
CA SER A 367 -10.90 11.60 -9.30
C SER A 367 -11.56 11.60 -7.91
N PRO A 368 -11.17 10.69 -7.01
CA PRO A 368 -11.73 10.64 -5.66
C PRO A 368 -11.45 11.96 -4.94
N GLU A 369 -12.27 12.29 -3.94
CA GLU A 369 -11.92 13.37 -3.03
C GLU A 369 -10.61 13.04 -2.31
N ALA A 370 -9.68 14.00 -2.28
CA ALA A 370 -8.40 13.80 -1.63
C ALA A 370 -8.59 13.63 -0.11
N GLU A 371 -8.19 12.48 0.41
CA GLU A 371 -8.22 12.15 1.83
C GLU A 371 -6.85 12.37 2.49
N VAL A 372 -6.83 12.32 3.82
CA VAL A 372 -5.60 12.50 4.59
C VAL A 372 -4.60 11.39 4.26
N SER A 373 -3.48 11.78 3.65
CA SER A 373 -2.35 10.89 3.39
C SER A 373 -1.59 10.58 4.68
N GLN A 374 -1.27 9.31 4.89
CA GLN A 374 -0.47 8.82 6.03
C GLN A 374 1.04 8.84 5.75
N HIS A 375 1.45 9.29 4.56
CA HIS A 375 2.80 9.18 4.03
C HIS A 375 3.21 10.44 3.25
N LEU A 376 2.85 11.60 3.81
CA LEU A 376 3.18 12.92 3.26
C LEU A 376 4.15 13.71 4.16
N TRP A 377 5.15 14.33 3.54
CA TRP A 377 6.12 15.21 4.20
C TRP A 377 6.15 16.60 3.56
N ARG A 378 6.43 17.64 4.34
CA ARG A 378 6.53 19.03 3.90
C ARG A 378 7.88 19.65 4.25
N GLY A 379 8.47 20.36 3.31
CA GLY A 379 9.66 21.21 3.47
C GLY A 379 9.37 22.64 3.02
N ALA A 380 9.84 23.65 3.76
CA ALA A 380 9.64 25.05 3.40
C ALA A 380 10.58 25.49 2.27
N LEU A 381 10.08 26.17 1.24
CA LEU A 381 10.96 26.64 0.16
C LEU A 381 11.58 28.01 0.51
N PRO A 382 12.91 28.17 0.40
CA PRO A 382 13.53 29.45 0.66
C PRO A 382 13.17 30.45 -0.44
N THR A 383 12.83 31.67 -0.03
CA THR A 383 12.50 32.79 -0.93
C THR A 383 13.62 33.83 -1.00
N THR A 384 14.72 33.62 -0.28
CA THR A 384 15.84 34.56 -0.14
C THR A 384 17.01 34.27 -1.08
N LEU A 385 16.96 33.17 -1.84
CA LEU A 385 17.94 32.88 -2.88
C LEU A 385 17.81 33.87 -4.04
N ASP A 386 18.79 33.83 -4.96
CA ASP A 386 18.79 34.68 -6.14
C ASP A 386 17.54 34.46 -7.02
N ALA A 387 17.19 35.45 -7.83
CA ALA A 387 16.11 35.27 -8.79
C ALA A 387 16.58 34.28 -9.87
N GLY A 388 15.73 33.30 -10.21
CA GLY A 388 16.13 32.22 -11.10
C GLY A 388 15.41 30.91 -10.80
N GLU A 389 15.74 29.89 -11.59
CA GLU A 389 15.29 28.53 -11.36
C GLU A 389 16.20 27.84 -10.33
N HIS A 390 15.60 27.10 -9.41
CA HIS A 390 16.29 26.34 -8.38
C HIS A 390 15.80 24.88 -8.40
N ARG A 391 16.76 23.96 -8.27
CA ARG A 391 16.48 22.51 -8.20
C ARG A 391 16.11 22.14 -6.78
N ILE A 392 15.04 21.37 -6.63
CA ILE A 392 14.66 20.73 -5.38
C ILE A 392 15.00 19.25 -5.53
N GLU A 393 15.83 18.72 -4.64
CA GLU A 393 16.06 17.28 -4.52
C GLU A 393 15.49 16.81 -3.19
N VAL A 394 14.71 15.73 -3.23
CA VAL A 394 14.17 15.04 -2.05
C VAL A 394 14.77 13.65 -1.99
N ARG A 395 15.10 13.20 -0.77
CA ARG A 395 15.45 11.80 -0.50
C ARG A 395 14.65 11.27 0.67
N ALA A 396 14.21 10.02 0.56
CA ALA A 396 13.62 9.27 1.64
C ALA A 396 14.46 8.02 1.92
N PHE A 397 14.53 7.62 3.18
CA PHE A 397 15.23 6.41 3.61
C PHE A 397 14.20 5.30 3.80
N ASP A 398 13.83 4.66 2.70
CA ASP A 398 12.91 3.53 2.66
C ASP A 398 13.49 2.34 3.43
N ARG A 399 12.64 1.67 4.21
CA ARG A 399 13.03 0.56 5.08
C ARG A 399 13.68 -0.61 4.33
N TRP A 400 13.27 -0.85 3.10
CA TRP A 400 13.67 -2.03 2.31
C TRP A 400 14.50 -1.67 1.09
N ARG A 401 14.25 -0.52 0.48
CA ARG A 401 14.95 -0.04 -0.73
C ARG A 401 16.13 0.88 -0.43
N GLY A 402 16.30 1.31 0.83
CA GLY A 402 17.34 2.24 1.22
C GLY A 402 17.04 3.66 0.76
N GLU A 403 18.04 4.39 0.27
CA GLU A 403 17.84 5.77 -0.17
C GLU A 403 17.14 5.82 -1.54
N VAL A 404 15.95 6.40 -1.57
CA VAL A 404 15.22 6.73 -2.80
C VAL A 404 15.16 8.24 -2.99
N ARG A 405 15.11 8.71 -4.24
CA ARG A 405 15.21 10.14 -4.57
C ARG A 405 14.19 10.56 -5.60
N ALA A 406 13.75 11.81 -5.49
CA ALA A 406 13.00 12.50 -6.53
C ALA A 406 13.47 13.95 -6.64
N GLY A 407 13.21 14.57 -7.79
CA GLY A 407 13.60 15.94 -8.05
C GLY A 407 12.49 16.73 -8.72
N THR A 408 12.39 18.01 -8.37
CA THR A 408 11.53 18.98 -9.05
C THR A 408 12.19 20.35 -9.05
N ARG A 409 11.48 21.41 -9.44
CA ARG A 409 12.03 22.76 -9.52
C ARG A 409 11.01 23.82 -9.15
N TYR A 410 11.50 24.95 -8.67
CA TYR A 410 10.73 26.17 -8.51
C TYR A 410 11.54 27.37 -9.00
N ARG A 411 10.87 28.47 -9.32
CA ARG A 411 11.52 29.70 -9.78
C ARG A 411 11.23 30.87 -8.86
N LEU A 412 12.27 31.60 -8.48
CA LEU A 412 12.16 32.88 -7.78
C LEU A 412 12.12 34.04 -8.77
N GLN A 413 11.16 34.93 -8.59
CA GLN A 413 11.00 36.13 -9.41
C GLN A 413 11.03 37.40 -8.57
N ASP A 414 11.71 38.42 -9.09
CA ASP A 414 11.55 39.77 -8.59
C ASP A 414 10.21 40.35 -9.03
N ARG A 415 9.52 41.01 -8.10
CA ARG A 415 8.34 41.81 -8.41
C ARG A 415 8.33 43.03 -7.52
N LYS A 416 8.24 44.21 -8.14
CA LYS A 416 7.98 45.46 -7.44
C LYS A 416 6.47 45.63 -7.22
N PRO A 417 6.03 46.20 -6.09
CA PRO A 417 4.62 46.47 -5.80
C PRO A 417 3.93 47.29 -6.89
#